data_AF-A0A3R6W250-F1
#
_entry.id   AF-A0A3R6W250-F1
#
_cell.length_a   1.000
_cell.length_b   1.000
_cell.length_c   1.000
_cell.angle_alpha   90.00
_cell.angle_beta   90.00
_cell.angle_gamma   90.00
#
_symmetry.space_group_name_H-M   'P 1'
#
loop_
_entity.id
_entity.type
_entity.pdbx_description
1 polymer ?
#
loop_
_entity_poly.entity_id
_entity_poly.type
_entity_poly.pdbx_seq_one_letter_code
_entity_poly.pdbx_strand_id
1 'polypeptide(L)'
;MRVLLPVIAIPKVPRGLFCYRVTSTHAILGGALTDGGSVFEWARQTLALPPGRERAPGWHEDAKCTISGITAATTPVHILRAALESVALRLGSIYALLGTVNVRRRGFAKPIRVGDFVTPDAQLIASGTALSASPAWRQIIGSYNC
;
A
#
# COMPACT_ATOMS: atom_id res chain seq x y z
N MET A 1 -1.15 4.23 1.19
CA MET A 1 -2.62 4.32 1.35
C MET A 1 -2.94 4.86 2.74
N ARG A 2 -4.02 5.64 2.92
CA ARG A 2 -4.41 6.21 4.21
C ARG A 2 -5.93 6.41 4.31
N VAL A 3 -6.49 6.31 5.51
CA VAL A 3 -7.91 6.47 5.84
C VAL A 3 -8.02 7.39 7.06
N LEU A 4 -8.98 8.33 7.03
CA LEU A 4 -9.30 9.17 8.18
C LEU A 4 -10.36 8.47 9.04
N LEU A 5 -10.09 8.28 10.33
CA LEU A 5 -10.97 7.59 11.27
C LEU A 5 -11.13 8.41 12.55
N PRO A 6 -12.25 8.31 13.28
CA PRO A 6 -12.37 8.88 14.62
C PRO A 6 -11.34 8.27 15.58
N VAL A 7 -10.71 9.05 16.47
CA VAL A 7 -9.70 8.57 17.44
C VAL A 7 -10.28 7.47 18.33
N ILE A 8 -11.52 7.62 18.79
CA ILE A 8 -12.24 6.63 19.60
C ILE A 8 -12.45 5.29 18.88
N ALA A 9 -12.34 5.28 17.55
CA ALA A 9 -12.47 4.10 16.74
C ALA A 9 -11.15 3.35 16.50
N ILE A 10 -10.00 3.83 17.00
CA ILE A 10 -8.70 3.15 16.84
C ILE A 10 -8.23 2.59 18.20
N PRO A 11 -8.76 1.43 18.67
CA PRO A 11 -8.39 0.86 19.96
C PRO A 11 -6.96 0.28 19.97
N LYS A 12 -6.47 -0.18 18.81
CA LYS A 12 -5.10 -0.67 18.60
C LYS A 12 -4.74 -0.50 17.13
N VAL A 13 -3.55 0.01 16.86
CA VAL A 13 -2.98 0.10 15.50
C VAL A 13 -2.36 -1.27 15.14
N PRO A 14 -2.74 -1.90 14.01
CA PRO A 14 -2.04 -3.08 13.50
C PRO A 14 -0.57 -2.78 13.21
N ARG A 15 0.32 -3.72 13.54
CA ARG A 15 1.72 -3.67 13.11
C ARG A 15 1.74 -3.60 11.57
N GLY A 16 2.53 -2.67 11.03
CA GLY A 16 2.54 -2.35 9.59
C GLY A 16 1.90 -1.03 9.22
N LEU A 17 1.11 -0.43 10.11
CA LEU A 17 0.44 0.86 9.88
C LEU A 17 0.98 1.95 10.81
N PHE A 18 1.04 3.19 10.30
CA PHE A 18 1.21 4.40 11.11
C PHE A 18 -0.15 4.98 11.48
N CYS A 19 -0.21 5.72 12.60
CA CYS A 19 -1.39 6.47 13.01
C CYS A 19 -0.99 7.86 13.50
N TYR A 20 -1.48 8.91 12.84
CA TYR A 20 -1.25 10.30 13.23
C TYR A 20 -2.56 10.97 13.60
N ARG A 21 -2.63 11.54 14.80
CA ARG A 21 -3.78 12.34 15.25
C ARG A 21 -3.78 13.68 14.52
N VAL A 22 -4.89 14.02 13.87
CA VAL A 22 -5.02 15.26 13.08
C VAL A 22 -5.89 16.30 13.80
N THR A 23 -6.90 15.83 14.55
CA THR A 23 -7.72 16.68 15.41
C THR A 23 -7.93 16.00 16.77
N SER A 24 -8.56 16.68 17.72
CA SER A 24 -8.97 16.07 18.99
C SER A 24 -9.88 14.83 18.81
N THR A 25 -10.59 14.74 17.68
CA THR A 25 -11.59 13.69 17.40
C THR A 25 -11.19 12.72 16.29
N HIS A 26 -10.23 13.05 15.41
CA HIS A 26 -9.87 12.24 14.23
C HIS A 26 -8.37 12.01 14.07
N ALA A 27 -8.02 10.83 13.55
CA ALA A 27 -6.66 10.42 13.21
C ALA A 27 -6.60 9.80 11.81
N ILE A 28 -5.48 10.01 11.12
CA ILE A 28 -5.16 9.34 9.86
C ILE A 28 -4.40 8.05 10.21
N LEU A 29 -4.99 6.92 9.82
CA LEU A 29 -4.36 5.60 9.84
C LEU A 29 -3.90 5.26 8.42
N GLY A 30 -2.70 4.70 8.24
CA GLY A 30 -2.24 4.37 6.90
C GLY A 30 -0.98 3.52 6.84
N GLY A 31 -0.68 3.04 5.64
CA GLY A 31 0.58 2.39 5.29
C GLY A 31 1.29 3.20 4.21
N ALA A 32 2.59 3.44 4.39
CA ALA A 32 3.44 4.08 3.39
C ALA A 32 4.42 3.04 2.83
N LEU A 33 4.54 2.98 1.51
CA LEU A 33 5.67 2.32 0.87
C LEU A 33 6.77 3.37 0.71
N THR A 34 8.01 3.04 1.07
CA THR A 34 9.18 3.85 0.71
C THR A 34 9.29 3.99 -0.81
N ASP A 35 8.83 2.98 -1.55
CA ASP A 35 9.23 2.77 -2.94
C ASP A 35 8.11 2.94 -3.97
N GLY A 36 6.92 3.45 -3.59
CA GLY A 36 5.79 3.51 -4.53
C GLY A 36 6.02 4.43 -5.75
N GLY A 37 6.63 5.59 -5.52
CA GLY A 37 7.09 6.49 -6.58
C GLY A 37 8.54 6.25 -6.99
N SER A 38 9.39 5.81 -6.04
CA SER A 38 10.78 5.53 -6.38
C SER A 38 10.91 4.31 -7.27
N VAL A 39 10.26 3.15 -7.04
CA VAL A 39 10.42 1.93 -7.87
C VAL A 39 10.21 2.18 -9.36
N PHE A 40 9.28 3.04 -9.76
CA PHE A 40 9.13 3.40 -11.18
C PHE A 40 10.37 4.16 -11.69
N GLU A 41 10.80 5.19 -10.97
CA GLU A 41 11.94 6.03 -11.33
C GLU A 41 13.31 5.35 -11.09
N TRP A 42 13.35 4.35 -10.21
CA TRP A 42 14.48 3.52 -9.80
C TRP A 42 14.63 2.29 -10.69
N ALA A 43 13.54 1.69 -11.18
CA ALA A 43 13.62 0.76 -12.30
C ALA A 43 14.07 1.49 -13.59
N ARG A 44 13.77 2.80 -13.71
CA ARG A 44 14.23 3.66 -14.80
C ARG A 44 15.70 4.10 -14.67
N GLN A 45 16.18 4.39 -13.46
CA GLN A 45 17.54 4.91 -13.19
C GLN A 45 18.55 3.84 -12.76
N THR A 46 18.08 2.74 -12.18
CA THR A 46 18.80 1.99 -11.14
C THR A 46 18.35 0.53 -11.12
N LEU A 47 18.17 -0.11 -12.28
CA LEU A 47 18.27 -1.57 -12.43
C LEU A 47 19.61 -1.85 -13.16
N ALA A 48 20.75 -1.40 -12.64
CA ALA A 48 21.34 -1.81 -11.36
C ALA A 48 20.83 -1.18 -10.05
N LEU A 49 20.20 -2.04 -9.21
CA LEU A 49 19.61 -1.77 -7.88
C LEU A 49 20.70 -1.59 -6.79
N PRO A 50 20.52 -0.82 -5.69
CA PRO A 50 19.36 -0.81 -4.75
C PRO A 50 18.95 0.64 -4.38
N PRO A 51 18.33 1.00 -3.21
CA PRO A 51 17.59 0.23 -2.19
C PRO A 51 16.13 0.71 -1.95
N GLY A 52 15.38 -0.01 -1.11
CA GLY A 52 14.08 0.40 -0.58
C GLY A 52 13.81 -0.24 0.79
N ARG A 53 13.78 0.55 1.88
CA ARG A 53 13.46 0.04 3.23
C ARG A 53 11.97 -0.26 3.33
N GLU A 54 11.59 -1.45 3.80
CA GLU A 54 10.17 -1.77 3.94
C GLU A 54 9.57 -1.02 5.15
N ARG A 55 8.75 0.00 4.88
CA ARG A 55 7.94 0.68 5.90
C ARG A 55 6.61 -0.02 6.19
N ALA A 56 6.06 -0.77 5.23
CA ALA A 56 4.82 -1.51 5.39
C ALA A 56 4.74 -2.62 4.31
N PRO A 57 4.13 -3.78 4.60
CA PRO A 57 3.48 -4.15 5.87
C PRO A 57 4.43 -4.57 7.02
N GLY A 58 5.68 -4.99 6.78
CA GLY A 58 6.52 -5.64 7.80
C GLY A 58 7.28 -4.72 8.78
N TRP A 59 7.58 -3.48 8.36
CA TRP A 59 8.59 -2.61 9.00
C TRP A 59 10.00 -3.23 9.05
N HIS A 60 10.40 -3.96 8.00
CA HIS A 60 11.73 -4.53 7.88
C HIS A 60 12.67 -3.58 7.11
N GLU A 61 13.48 -2.82 7.85
CA GLU A 61 14.45 -1.90 7.23
C GLU A 61 15.51 -2.63 6.39
N ASP A 62 15.89 -3.85 6.80
CA ASP A 62 16.85 -4.72 6.12
C ASP A 62 16.19 -5.67 5.08
N ALA A 63 14.93 -5.41 4.70
CA ALA A 63 14.23 -6.21 3.69
C ALA A 63 14.99 -6.22 2.36
N LYS A 64 15.16 -7.41 1.78
CA LYS A 64 15.84 -7.62 0.49
C LYS A 64 14.82 -7.90 -0.61
N CYS A 65 15.09 -7.36 -1.80
CA CYS A 65 14.37 -7.71 -3.01
C CYS A 65 14.98 -8.98 -3.63
N THR A 66 14.13 -9.85 -4.17
CA THR A 66 14.53 -11.05 -4.92
C THR A 66 13.79 -11.05 -6.25
N ILE A 67 14.50 -11.34 -7.34
CA ILE A 67 13.92 -11.67 -8.64
C ILE A 67 14.18 -13.15 -8.89
N SER A 68 13.11 -13.92 -9.11
CA SER A 68 13.15 -15.38 -9.32
C SER A 68 12.49 -15.76 -10.64
N GLY A 69 12.85 -16.91 -11.21
CA GLY A 69 12.27 -17.39 -12.47
C GLY A 69 12.83 -16.73 -13.73
N ILE A 70 14.06 -16.22 -13.68
CA ILE A 70 14.77 -15.71 -14.87
C ILE A 70 15.09 -16.87 -15.81
N THR A 71 14.83 -16.69 -17.10
CA THR A 71 15.14 -17.63 -18.19
C THR A 71 15.80 -16.89 -19.35
N ALA A 72 16.26 -17.61 -20.38
CA ALA A 72 16.76 -16.99 -21.60
C ALA A 72 15.70 -16.15 -22.36
N ALA A 73 14.41 -16.32 -22.07
CA ALA A 73 13.32 -15.51 -22.62
C ALA A 73 12.96 -14.27 -21.76
N THR A 74 13.67 -14.04 -20.64
CA THR A 74 13.40 -12.90 -19.76
C THR A 74 13.95 -11.60 -20.36
N THR A 75 13.05 -10.75 -20.86
CA THR A 75 13.38 -9.41 -21.36
C THR A 75 13.34 -8.36 -20.22
N PRO A 76 13.95 -7.17 -20.40
CA PRO A 76 13.84 -6.09 -19.42
C PRO A 76 12.39 -5.66 -19.11
N VAL A 77 11.47 -5.81 -20.06
CA VAL A 77 10.04 -5.51 -19.89
C VAL A 77 9.40 -6.47 -18.88
N HIS A 78 9.79 -7.75 -18.86
CA HIS A 78 9.32 -8.71 -17.86
C HIS A 78 9.77 -8.31 -16.45
N ILE A 79 11.02 -7.84 -16.31
CA ILE A 79 11.57 -7.42 -15.02
C ILE A 79 10.89 -6.13 -14.52
N LEU A 80 10.71 -5.13 -15.40
CA LEU A 80 9.98 -3.91 -15.09
C LEU A 80 8.54 -4.20 -14.66
N ARG A 81 7.84 -5.07 -15.40
CA ARG A 81 6.48 -5.49 -15.08
C ARG A 81 6.41 -6.18 -13.71
N ALA A 82 7.29 -7.16 -13.45
CA ALA A 82 7.35 -7.84 -12.15
C ALA A 82 7.65 -6.87 -10.98
N ALA A 83 8.53 -5.89 -11.19
CA ALA A 83 8.82 -4.86 -10.19
C ALA A 83 7.57 -3.99 -9.87
N LEU A 84 6.84 -3.56 -10.89
CA LEU A 84 5.58 -2.82 -10.73
C LEU A 84 4.49 -3.67 -10.06
N GLU A 85 4.29 -4.90 -10.52
CA GLU A 85 3.33 -5.85 -9.91
C GLU A 85 3.67 -6.12 -8.44
N SER A 86 4.96 -6.21 -8.06
CA SER A 86 5.37 -6.36 -6.65
C SER A 86 4.96 -5.16 -5.77
N VAL A 87 4.94 -3.95 -6.32
CA VAL A 87 4.48 -2.75 -5.61
C VAL A 87 2.95 -2.75 -5.49
N ALA A 88 2.23 -3.15 -6.53
CA ALA A 88 0.77 -3.29 -6.50
C ALA A 88 0.33 -4.35 -5.47
N LEU A 89 0.97 -5.52 -5.44
CA LEU A 89 0.72 -6.57 -4.44
C LEU A 89 0.98 -6.10 -2.99
N ARG A 90 2.02 -5.28 -2.77
CA ARG A 90 2.27 -4.65 -1.46
C ARG A 90 1.20 -3.60 -1.11
N LEU A 91 0.67 -2.84 -2.07
CA LEU A 91 -0.46 -1.94 -1.84
C LEU A 91 -1.72 -2.73 -1.46
N GLY A 92 -2.06 -3.80 -2.18
CA GLY A 92 -3.17 -4.71 -1.83
C GLY A 92 -3.00 -5.36 -0.45
N SER A 93 -1.76 -5.70 -0.06
CA SER A 93 -1.46 -6.20 1.29
C SER A 93 -1.70 -5.15 2.38
N ILE A 94 -1.36 -3.87 2.13
CA ILE A 94 -1.66 -2.75 3.04
C ILE A 94 -3.16 -2.49 3.10
N TYR A 95 -3.87 -2.61 1.97
CA TYR A 95 -5.32 -2.47 1.91
C TYR A 95 -6.05 -3.55 2.72
N ALA A 96 -5.69 -4.82 2.51
CA ALA A 96 -6.21 -5.93 3.32
C ALA A 96 -5.91 -5.73 4.82
N LEU A 97 -4.70 -5.28 5.17
CA LEU A 97 -4.31 -4.98 6.55
C LEU A 97 -5.15 -3.83 7.15
N LEU A 98 -5.40 -2.75 6.40
CA LEU A 98 -6.32 -1.68 6.79
C LEU A 98 -7.72 -2.25 7.04
N GLY A 99 -8.21 -3.14 6.17
CA GLY A 99 -9.49 -3.84 6.33
C GLY A 99 -9.63 -4.61 7.66
N THR A 100 -8.53 -5.06 8.27
CA THR A 100 -8.56 -5.78 9.55
C THR A 100 -8.84 -4.91 10.79
N VAL A 101 -8.71 -3.58 10.67
CA VAL A 101 -8.78 -2.63 11.80
C VAL A 101 -10.19 -2.59 12.39
N ASN A 102 -10.32 -2.82 13.70
CA ASN A 102 -11.62 -2.80 14.37
C ASN A 102 -11.99 -1.39 14.88
N VAL A 103 -12.95 -0.76 14.19
CA VAL A 103 -13.63 0.50 14.49
C VAL A 103 -14.65 0.31 15.62
N ARG A 104 -14.46 0.97 16.77
CA ARG A 104 -15.52 1.10 17.78
C ARG A 104 -16.35 2.37 17.50
N ARG A 105 -17.62 2.20 17.13
CA ARG A 105 -18.60 3.30 16.98
C ARG A 105 -19.44 3.41 18.25
N ARG A 106 -19.54 4.63 18.80
CA ARG A 106 -20.40 4.91 19.97
C ARG A 106 -21.86 4.57 19.60
N GLY A 107 -22.50 3.70 20.37
CA GLY A 107 -23.85 3.18 20.09
C GLY A 107 -23.93 1.80 19.42
N PHE A 108 -22.81 1.18 19.02
CA PHE A 108 -22.78 -0.19 18.48
C PHE A 108 -22.16 -1.18 19.49
N ALA A 109 -22.81 -2.32 19.69
CA ALA A 109 -22.42 -3.31 20.71
C ALA A 109 -21.17 -4.14 20.35
N LYS A 110 -20.86 -4.30 19.06
CA LYS A 110 -19.68 -5.00 18.55
C LYS A 110 -18.77 -4.03 17.78
N PRO A 111 -17.44 -4.22 17.78
CA PRO A 111 -16.55 -3.52 16.86
C PRO A 111 -16.89 -3.87 15.40
N ILE A 112 -16.77 -2.88 14.51
CA ILE A 112 -16.99 -2.99 13.07
C ILE A 112 -15.62 -2.95 12.41
N ARG A 113 -15.32 -3.76 11.40
CA ARG A 113 -14.02 -3.73 10.72
C ARG A 113 -13.98 -2.55 9.75
N VAL A 114 -12.82 -1.95 9.49
CA VAL A 114 -12.65 -0.95 8.41
C VAL A 114 -13.06 -1.54 7.06
N GLY A 115 -12.82 -2.85 6.84
CA GLY A 115 -13.31 -3.57 5.67
C GLY A 115 -14.84 -3.59 5.54
N ASP A 116 -15.60 -3.48 6.64
CA ASP A 116 -17.07 -3.42 6.60
C ASP A 116 -17.58 -2.03 6.19
N PHE A 117 -16.71 -1.00 6.19
CA PHE A 117 -16.98 0.33 5.60
C PHE A 117 -16.49 0.45 4.15
N VAL A 118 -15.73 -0.55 3.66
CA VAL A 118 -15.42 -0.69 2.24
C VAL A 118 -16.66 -1.29 1.57
N THR A 119 -17.57 -0.42 1.15
CA THR A 119 -18.66 -0.81 0.26
C THR A 119 -18.09 -1.20 -1.12
N PRO A 120 -18.80 -1.99 -1.95
CA PRO A 120 -18.28 -2.42 -3.27
C PRO A 120 -17.94 -1.29 -4.24
N ASP A 121 -18.43 -0.07 -3.99
CA ASP A 121 -18.17 1.17 -4.71
C ASP A 121 -17.05 2.03 -4.12
N ALA A 122 -16.36 1.56 -3.07
CA ALA A 122 -15.27 2.30 -2.42
C ALA A 122 -14.13 2.61 -3.40
N GLN A 123 -13.87 3.90 -3.64
CA GLN A 123 -12.87 4.35 -4.61
C GLN A 123 -11.50 4.58 -3.98
N LEU A 124 -10.45 3.95 -4.53
CA LEU A 124 -9.07 4.23 -4.17
C LEU A 124 -8.62 5.55 -4.83
N ILE A 125 -8.57 6.62 -4.04
CA ILE A 125 -8.04 7.92 -4.48
C ILE A 125 -6.50 7.86 -4.51
N ALA A 126 -5.93 7.76 -5.72
CA ALA A 126 -4.50 7.74 -5.95
C ALA A 126 -3.99 9.09 -6.48
N SER A 127 -2.80 9.51 -6.06
CA SER A 127 -2.15 10.75 -6.51
C SER A 127 -0.62 10.60 -6.52
N GLY A 128 0.05 11.25 -7.47
CA GLY A 128 1.51 11.28 -7.57
C GLY A 128 1.98 11.18 -9.03
N THR A 129 3.12 11.79 -9.33
CA THR A 129 3.66 11.94 -10.70
C THR A 129 3.77 10.62 -11.46
N ALA A 130 4.24 9.54 -10.83
CA ALA A 130 4.34 8.22 -11.47
C ALA A 130 2.98 7.65 -11.95
N LEU A 131 1.90 7.93 -11.23
CA LEU A 131 0.54 7.47 -11.57
C LEU A 131 -0.09 8.34 -12.66
N SER A 132 0.11 9.66 -12.57
CA SER A 132 -0.34 10.61 -13.59
C SER A 132 0.36 10.36 -14.94
N ALA A 133 1.68 10.09 -14.91
CA ALA A 133 2.49 9.89 -16.11
C ALA A 133 2.32 8.53 -16.80
N SER A 134 1.83 7.49 -16.11
CA SER A 134 1.76 6.13 -16.66
C SER A 134 0.34 5.53 -16.58
N PRO A 135 -0.39 5.46 -17.72
CA PRO A 135 -1.66 4.74 -17.80
C PRO A 135 -1.52 3.25 -17.48
N ALA A 136 -0.44 2.61 -17.94
CA ALA A 136 -0.15 1.21 -17.64
C ALA A 136 0.03 0.97 -16.13
N TRP A 137 0.64 1.92 -15.41
CA TRP A 137 0.81 1.79 -13.96
C TRP A 137 -0.51 1.90 -13.20
N ARG A 138 -1.40 2.81 -13.63
CA ARG A 138 -2.79 2.89 -13.13
C ARG A 138 -3.55 1.59 -13.40
N GLN A 139 -3.44 1.03 -14.60
CA GLN A 139 -4.10 -0.23 -14.95
C GLN A 139 -3.61 -1.40 -14.10
N ILE A 140 -2.29 -1.52 -13.86
CA ILE A 140 -1.72 -2.55 -12.99
C ILE A 140 -2.33 -2.44 -11.58
N ILE A 141 -2.26 -1.28 -10.92
CA ILE A 141 -2.82 -1.10 -9.57
C ILE A 141 -4.31 -1.45 -9.51
N GLY A 142 -5.10 -0.99 -10.48
CA GLY A 142 -6.54 -1.29 -10.54
C GLY A 142 -6.86 -2.78 -10.79
N SER A 143 -5.90 -3.57 -11.28
CA SER A 143 -6.09 -5.00 -11.57
C SER A 143 -5.77 -5.93 -10.39
N TYR A 144 -5.07 -5.44 -9.34
CA TYR A 144 -4.62 -6.25 -8.19
C TYR A 144 -5.47 -6.06 -6.92
N ASN A 145 -6.76 -5.75 -7.06
CA ASN A 145 -7.72 -5.56 -5.95
C ASN A 145 -7.18 -4.67 -4.81
N CYS A 146 -6.67 -3.49 -5.18
CA CYS A 146 -6.28 -2.41 -4.28
C CYS A 146 -7.46 -1.47 -3.99
#